data_AF-A0A540K3T5-F1
#
_entry.id   AF-A0A540K3T5-F1
#
_cell.length_a   1.000
_cell.length_b   1.000
_cell.length_c   1.000
_cell.angle_alpha   90.00
_cell.angle_beta   90.00
_cell.angle_gamma   90.00
#
_symmetry.space_group_name_H-M   'P 1'
#
loop_
_entity.id
_entity.type
_entity.pdbx_description
1 polymer ?
#
loop_
_entity_poly.entity_id
_entity_poly.type
_entity_poly.pdbx_seq_one_letter_code
_entity_poly.pdbx_strand_id
1 'polypeptide(L)' 'MLPEDIGEMHSLRKINMGQCSRLQELPPLVVDLKQLEEVVCDEETKYLWESLSFLNNVRIIVVKENINLNWLHKTQF' A
#
# COMPACT_ATOMS: atom_id res chain seq x y z
N MET A 1 2.32 11.24 -3.27
CA MET A 1 1.21 11.43 -2.31
C MET A 1 -0.07 10.91 -2.92
N LEU A 2 -0.95 10.35 -2.11
CA LEU A 2 -2.32 9.97 -2.52
C LEU A 2 -3.23 11.22 -2.49
N PRO A 3 -4.28 11.27 -3.32
CA PRO A 3 -5.27 12.35 -3.27
C PRO A 3 -6.13 12.27 -2.00
N GLU A 4 -6.61 13.41 -1.49
CA GLU A 4 -7.52 13.42 -0.32
C GLU A 4 -8.83 12.68 -0.61
N ASP A 5 -9.35 12.79 -1.83
CA ASP A 5 -10.59 12.14 -2.28
C ASP A 5 -10.54 10.60 -2.21
N ILE A 6 -9.39 9.99 -1.91
CA ILE A 6 -9.30 8.55 -1.61
C ILE A 6 -10.26 8.17 -0.47
N GLY A 7 -10.50 9.06 0.51
CA GLY A 7 -11.41 8.83 1.62
C GLY A 7 -12.86 8.61 1.18
N GLU A 8 -13.24 9.09 0.00
CA GLU A 8 -14.58 8.92 -0.57
C GLU A 8 -14.79 7.56 -1.25
N MET A 9 -13.75 6.72 -1.31
CA MET A 9 -13.86 5.37 -1.84
C MET A 9 -14.46 4.41 -0.80
N HIS A 10 -15.71 4.67 -0.41
CA HIS A 10 -16.44 3.97 0.67
C HIS A 10 -16.55 2.46 0.48
N SER A 11 -16.45 1.96 -0.77
CA SER A 11 -16.50 0.54 -1.10
C SER A 11 -15.13 -0.11 -1.34
N LEU A 12 -14.03 0.62 -1.15
CA LEU A 12 -12.69 0.09 -1.36
C LEU A 12 -12.34 -0.90 -0.25
N ARG A 13 -12.21 -2.18 -0.62
CA ARG A 13 -11.85 -3.25 0.32
C ARG A 13 -10.37 -3.61 0.30
N LYS A 14 -9.69 -3.35 -0.82
CA LYS A 14 -8.28 -3.69 -0.99
C LYS A 14 -7.56 -2.58 -1.73
N ILE A 15 -6.39 -2.17 -1.23
CA ILE A 15 -5.49 -1.24 -1.93
C ILE A 15 -4.10 -1.85 -2.05
N ASN A 16 -3.49 -1.70 -3.23
CA ASN A 16 -2.13 -2.15 -3.47
C ASN A 16 -1.21 -0.95 -3.70
N MET A 17 -0.30 -0.75 -2.76
CA MET A 17 0.71 0.29 -2.67
C MET A 17 2.11 -0.31 -2.64
N GLY A 18 2.28 -1.55 -3.12
CA GLY A 18 3.59 -2.13 -3.36
C GLY A 18 4.33 -1.37 -4.46
N GLN A 19 5.65 -1.33 -4.36
CA GLN A 19 6.56 -0.58 -5.21
C GLN A 19 6.26 0.93 -5.29
N CYS A 20 5.59 1.48 -4.26
CA CYS A 20 5.31 2.90 -4.14
C CYS A 20 6.32 3.58 -3.22
N SER A 21 7.62 3.42 -3.51
CA SER A 21 8.75 3.92 -2.70
C SER A 21 8.77 5.44 -2.47
N ARG A 22 8.03 6.20 -3.29
CA ARG A 22 7.90 7.66 -3.14
C ARG A 22 6.76 8.10 -2.23
N LEU A 23 6.00 7.16 -1.66
CA LEU A 23 4.93 7.46 -0.72
C LEU A 23 5.53 7.75 0.65
N GLN A 24 5.48 9.01 1.08
CA GLN A 24 6.05 9.45 2.35
C GLN A 24 4.99 9.69 3.43
N GLU A 25 3.74 9.94 3.03
CA GLU A 25 2.62 10.22 3.92
C GLU A 25 1.29 9.79 3.28
N LEU A 26 0.30 9.54 4.14
CA LEU A 26 -1.09 9.33 3.74
C LEU A 26 -1.90 10.60 3.98
N PRO A 27 -2.85 10.93 3.10
CA PRO A 27 -3.76 12.04 3.33
C PRO A 27 -4.63 11.77 4.57
N PRO A 28 -5.07 12.80 5.31
CA PRO A 28 -5.86 12.63 6.53
C PRO A 28 -7.12 11.78 6.36
N LEU A 29 -7.81 11.92 5.22
CA LEU A 29 -9.06 11.22 4.92
C LEU A 29 -8.89 9.73 4.61
N VAL A 30 -7.67 9.19 4.61
CA VAL A 30 -7.45 7.74 4.47
C VAL A 30 -8.13 6.93 5.59
N VAL A 31 -8.40 7.56 6.74
CA VAL A 31 -9.14 6.97 7.87
C VAL A 31 -10.62 6.70 7.54
N ASP A 32 -11.15 7.34 6.50
CA ASP A 32 -12.54 7.20 6.07
C ASP A 32 -12.78 6.05 5.09
N LEU A 33 -11.72 5.31 4.75
CA LEU A 33 -11.80 4.00 4.10
C LEU A 33 -12.35 2.93 5.07
N LYS A 34 -13.61 3.08 5.53
CA LYS A 34 -14.23 2.25 6.57
C LYS A 34 -14.41 0.79 6.18
N GLN A 35 -14.45 0.48 4.88
CA GLN A 35 -14.57 -0.89 4.36
C GLN A 35 -13.23 -1.49 3.93
N LEU A 36 -12.11 -0.79 4.17
CA LEU A 36 -10.80 -1.31 3.80
C LEU A 36 -10.43 -2.48 4.70
N GLU A 37 -10.10 -3.60 4.07
CA GLU A 37 -9.77 -4.85 4.76
C GLU A 37 -8.32 -5.24 4.54
N GLU A 38 -7.75 -4.94 3.36
CA GLU A 38 -6.39 -5.31 3.01
C GLU A 38 -5.62 -4.15 2.39
N VAL A 39 -4.39 -3.97 2.86
CA VAL A 39 -3.39 -3.09 2.26
C VAL A 39 -2.19 -3.95 1.89
N VAL A 40 -1.78 -3.86 0.64
CA VAL A 40 -0.48 -4.38 0.19
C VAL A 40 0.49 -3.20 0.14
N CYS A 41 1.65 -3.29 0.78
CA CYS A 41 2.65 -2.21 0.80
C CYS A 41 4.08 -2.78 0.82
N ASP A 42 5.07 -1.92 0.66
CA ASP A 42 6.48 -2.29 0.83
C ASP A 42 6.87 -2.24 2.31
N GLU A 43 7.99 -2.88 2.67
CA GLU A 43 8.52 -2.83 4.04
C GLU A 43 8.80 -1.38 4.48
N GLU A 44 9.32 -0.55 3.57
CA GLU A 44 9.63 0.85 3.82
C GLU A 44 8.38 1.70 4.09
N THR A 45 7.24 1.39 3.46
CA THR A 45 6.01 2.19 3.58
C THR A 45 5.01 1.60 4.58
N LYS A 46 5.32 0.45 5.18
CA LYS A 46 4.46 -0.25 6.13
C LYS A 46 4.01 0.63 7.30
N TYR A 47 4.92 1.44 7.86
CA TYR A 47 4.65 2.31 9.02
C TYR A 47 3.49 3.28 8.77
N LEU A 48 3.25 3.68 7.52
CA LEU A 48 2.14 4.57 7.15
C LEU A 48 0.77 3.94 7.40
N TRP A 49 0.68 2.62 7.26
CA TRP A 49 -0.58 1.87 7.33
C TRP A 49 -0.83 1.26 8.71
N GLU A 50 0.18 1.20 9.58
CA GLU A 50 0.05 0.62 10.93
C GLU A 50 -1.00 1.34 11.77
N SER A 51 -1.04 2.68 11.72
CA SER A 51 -2.07 3.48 12.40
C SER A 51 -3.50 3.11 11.96
N LEU A 52 -3.69 2.78 10.68
CA LEU A 52 -5.01 2.36 10.16
C LEU A 52 -5.38 0.94 10.58
N SER A 53 -4.38 0.07 10.75
CA SER A 53 -4.60 -1.29 11.25
C SER A 53 -5.20 -1.28 12.66
N PHE A 54 -4.74 -0.37 13.54
CA PHE A 54 -5.31 -0.20 14.87
C PHE A 54 -6.75 0.33 14.88
N LEU A 55 -7.13 1.13 13.88
CA LEU A 55 -8.44 1.78 13.84
C LEU A 55 -9.52 0.91 13.18
N ASN A 56 -9.19 0.29 12.04
CA ASN A 56 -10.17 -0.37 11.17
C ASN A 56 -9.93 -1.89 11.03
N ASN A 57 -9.06 -2.49 11.84
CA ASN A 57 -8.66 -3.91 11.74
C ASN A 57 -8.18 -4.32 10.34
N VAL A 58 -7.51 -3.40 9.64
CA VAL A 58 -6.96 -3.63 8.29
C VAL A 58 -5.80 -4.63 8.36
N ARG A 59 -5.80 -5.62 7.47
CA ARG A 59 -4.69 -6.55 7.28
C ARG A 59 -3.63 -5.92 6.38
N ILE A 60 -2.42 -5.77 6.91
CA ILE A 60 -1.26 -5.30 6.15
C ILE A 60 -0.50 -6.50 5.59
N ILE A 61 -0.25 -6.48 4.29
CA ILE A 61 0.51 -7.47 3.54
C ILE A 61 1.76 -6.77 3.01
N VAL A 62 2.91 -7.12 3.56
CA VAL A 62 4.18 -6.55 3.11
C VAL A 62 4.73 -7.37 1.94
N VAL A 63 4.93 -6.72 0.80
CA VAL A 63 5.59 -7.32 -0.34
C VAL A 63 7.09 -7.26 -0.10
N LYS A 64 7.75 -8.42 -0.10
CA LYS A 64 9.20 -8.47 -0.18
C LYS A 64 9.60 -8.22 -1.62
N GLU A 65 10.38 -7.18 -1.85
CA GLU A 65 11.08 -7.01 -3.12
C GLU A 65 11.93 -8.24 -3.37
N ASN A 66 11.57 -8.98 -4.41
CA ASN A 66 12.44 -10.01 -4.95
C ASN A 66 13.36 -9.31 -5.95
N ILE A 67 14.33 -8.55 -5.45
CA ILE A 67 15.39 -7.92 -6.26
C ILE A 67 16.31 -9.05 -6.76
N ASN A 68 15.79 -9.87 -7.65
CA ASN A 68 16.59 -10.79 -8.42
C ASN A 68 16.73 -10.23 -9.83
N LEU A 69 17.93 -10.39 -10.38
CA LEU A 69 18.28 -9.95 -11.72
C LEU A 69 17.71 -10.91 -12.78
N ASN A 70 16.64 -11.65 -12.49
CA ASN A 70 16.05 -12.61 -13.43
C ASN A 70 15.56 -11.95 -14.73
N TRP A 71 15.32 -10.64 -14.71
CA TRP A 71 15.02 -9.83 -15.88
C TRP A 71 16.24 -9.62 -16.81
N LEU A 72 17.47 -9.60 -16.28
CA LEU A 72 18.71 -9.51 -17.09
C LEU A 72 18.97 -10.79 -17.90
N HIS A 73 18.50 -11.93 -17.41
CA HIS A 73 18.66 -13.21 -18.11
C HIS A 73 17.67 -13.41 -19.26
N LYS A 74 16.69 -12.51 -19.45
CA LYS A 74 15.72 -12.58 -20.54
C LYS A 74 16.15 -11.84 -21.81
N THR A 75 17.28 -11.15 -21.80
CA THR A 75 17.87 -10.51 -22.99
C THR A 75 19.09 -11.32 -23.47
N GLN A 76 18.84 -12.47 -24.07
CA GLN A 76 19.76 -13.07 -25.04
C GLN A 76 18.98 -13.14 -26.36
N PHE A 77 19.38 -12.28 -27.31
CA PHE A 77 19.02 -12.41 -28.72
C PHE A 77 19.81 -13.58 -29.33
#